data_AF-A0A2P6S6F3-F1
#
_entry.id   AF-A0A2P6S6F3-F1
#
_cell.length_a   1.000
_cell.length_b   1.000
_cell.length_c   1.000
_cell.angle_alpha   90.00
_cell.angle_beta   90.00
_cell.angle_gamma   90.00
#
_symmetry.space_group_name_H-M   'P 1'
#
loop_
_entity.id
_entity.type
_entity.pdbx_description
1 polymer ?
#
loop_
_entity_poly.entity_id
_entity_poly.type
_entity_poly.pdbx_seq_one_letter_code
_entity_poly.pdbx_strand_id
1 'polypeptide(L)'
;MVAKLADPGYAFQLSSSFHSAGFVNGNVVQFESGYLVETVVEGTDIGVVPFKIRISEDGELFAVESINSNIVRITPPLSQYSRGRLVAGSFQGYTGHVDGKPSDARFNHPKGVTMDDKGNVYVADTLNHAIRKIGEAGVTTIAGGKSNIDGYRDGPSEDAMFSNDFDVVYVQPTCSLLVVDRGNAALRMFQFFSKTRGRAWSPTQLN
;
A
#
# COMPACT_ATOMS: atom_id res chain seq x y z
N MET A 1 -43.60 -2.34 -24.88
CA MET A 1 -43.24 -3.69 -25.40
C MET A 1 -42.98 -3.51 -26.89
N VAL A 2 -41.82 -3.80 -27.48
CA VAL A 2 -40.73 -4.74 -27.16
C VAL A 2 -39.42 -4.16 -27.72
N ALA A 3 -38.30 -4.42 -27.03
CA ALA A 3 -36.93 -4.09 -27.44
C ALA A 3 -36.38 -5.06 -28.50
N LYS A 4 -35.39 -4.62 -29.31
CA LYS A 4 -34.28 -5.37 -29.97
C LYS A 4 -33.52 -4.36 -30.83
N LEU A 5 -32.20 -4.25 -30.95
CA LEU A 5 -31.00 -4.94 -30.45
C LEU A 5 -29.87 -3.89 -30.51
N ALA A 6 -28.88 -3.99 -29.63
CA ALA A 6 -27.72 -3.10 -29.58
C ALA A 6 -26.65 -3.52 -30.61
N ASP A 7 -26.12 -2.55 -31.37
CA ASP A 7 -24.86 -2.67 -32.09
C ASP A 7 -23.81 -1.77 -31.40
N PRO A 8 -22.69 -2.32 -30.91
CA PRO A 8 -21.51 -1.50 -30.65
C PRO A 8 -20.34 -1.98 -31.51
N GLY A 9 -20.33 -1.53 -32.76
CA GLY A 9 -19.15 -1.45 -33.59
C GLY A 9 -18.60 -0.03 -33.55
N TYR A 10 -17.59 0.21 -32.72
CA TYR A 10 -16.63 1.31 -32.89
C TYR A 10 -15.23 0.79 -32.52
N ALA A 11 -14.62 0.10 -33.48
CA ALA A 11 -13.17 -0.04 -33.50
C ALA A 11 -12.60 1.29 -34.00
N PHE A 12 -12.05 2.12 -33.12
CA PHE A 12 -11.25 3.26 -33.56
C PHE A 12 -9.89 2.75 -34.02
N GLN A 13 -9.67 2.86 -35.32
CA GLN A 13 -8.43 2.53 -36.00
C GLN A 13 -7.39 3.61 -35.65
N LEU A 14 -6.36 3.27 -34.86
CA LEU A 14 -5.23 4.19 -34.61
C LEU A 14 -4.43 4.33 -35.90
N SER A 15 -4.54 5.48 -36.57
CA SER A 15 -3.61 5.84 -37.64
C SER A 15 -2.26 6.16 -37.02
N SER A 16 -1.26 5.42 -37.46
CA SER A 16 0.13 5.53 -37.04
C SER A 16 0.76 6.84 -37.51
N SER A 17 1.15 7.70 -36.58
CA SER A 17 2.19 8.71 -36.81
C SER A 17 2.84 9.18 -35.49
N PHE A 18 3.27 8.23 -34.66
CA PHE A 18 4.34 8.52 -33.71
C PHE A 18 5.67 8.49 -34.47
N HIS A 19 6.30 9.65 -34.63
CA HIS A 19 7.68 9.73 -35.09
C HIS A 19 8.56 8.93 -34.13
N SER A 20 9.46 8.09 -34.67
CA SER A 20 10.36 7.28 -33.85
C SER A 20 11.23 8.19 -32.99
N ALA A 21 11.06 8.14 -31.67
CA ALA A 21 12.05 8.70 -30.76
C ALA A 21 13.15 7.66 -30.56
N GLY A 22 14.31 7.94 -31.16
CA GLY A 22 15.52 7.14 -30.99
C GLY A 22 16.04 7.18 -29.55
N PHE A 23 16.67 6.08 -29.13
CA PHE A 23 17.44 6.02 -27.91
C PHE A 23 18.67 6.94 -28.02
N VAL A 24 18.83 7.88 -27.09
CA VAL A 24 20.15 8.45 -26.74
C VAL A 24 20.24 8.66 -25.23
N ASN A 25 21.31 8.08 -24.67
CA ASN A 25 21.85 8.19 -23.31
C ASN A 25 21.28 9.31 -22.42
N GLY A 26 20.53 8.89 -21.41
CA GLY A 26 20.30 9.57 -20.13
C GLY A 26 20.37 11.10 -20.13
N ASN A 27 19.23 11.76 -20.37
CA ASN A 27 18.74 12.89 -19.58
C ASN A 27 17.49 13.51 -20.23
N VAL A 28 16.45 13.64 -19.39
CA VAL A 28 15.24 14.48 -19.52
C VAL A 28 14.37 14.25 -20.76
N VAL A 29 13.23 13.57 -20.57
CA VAL A 29 12.09 13.71 -21.48
C VAL A 29 11.38 15.01 -21.12
N GLN A 30 11.58 16.04 -21.94
CA GLN A 30 10.84 17.30 -21.86
C GLN A 30 9.41 17.02 -22.36
N PHE A 31 8.45 16.90 -21.42
CA PHE A 31 7.04 16.81 -21.78
C PHE A 31 6.48 18.22 -22.00
N GLU A 32 6.50 18.71 -23.23
CA GLU A 32 5.81 19.95 -23.63
C GLU A 32 4.62 19.71 -24.58
N SER A 33 3.95 18.56 -24.46
CA SER A 33 2.80 18.23 -25.31
C SER A 33 1.77 17.37 -24.57
N GLY A 34 0.84 18.02 -23.88
CA GLY A 34 -0.42 17.44 -23.37
C GLY A 34 -0.28 16.37 -22.27
N TYR A 35 -1.36 16.20 -21.49
CA TYR A 35 -1.51 15.11 -20.53
C TYR A 35 -2.70 14.26 -20.96
N LEU A 36 -2.50 12.96 -21.15
CA LEU A 36 -3.56 12.00 -21.43
C LEU A 36 -3.87 11.20 -20.17
N VAL A 37 -5.16 11.08 -19.83
CA VAL A 37 -5.64 10.27 -18.71
C VAL A 37 -6.49 9.13 -19.29
N GLU A 38 -6.13 7.90 -19.00
CA GLU A 38 -6.86 6.70 -19.43
C GLU A 38 -7.19 5.82 -18.22
N THR A 39 -8.41 5.28 -18.22
CA THR A 39 -8.76 4.19 -17.31
C THR A 39 -8.15 2.90 -17.84
N VAL A 40 -7.10 2.41 -17.19
CA VAL A 40 -6.40 1.16 -17.58
C VAL A 40 -7.02 -0.09 -16.97
N VAL A 41 -7.65 0.03 -15.80
CA VAL A 41 -8.35 -1.03 -15.08
C VAL A 41 -9.55 -0.41 -14.36
N GLU A 42 -10.72 -1.00 -14.53
CA GLU A 42 -11.91 -0.64 -13.76
C GLU A 42 -11.93 -1.47 -12.46
N GLY A 43 -11.93 -0.80 -11.30
CA GLY A 43 -11.81 -1.47 -10.00
C GLY A 43 -13.00 -2.38 -9.70
N THR A 44 -14.21 -1.93 -10.06
CA THR A 44 -15.45 -2.69 -9.86
C THR A 44 -15.44 -4.00 -10.63
N ASP A 45 -14.82 -4.04 -11.81
CA ASP A 45 -14.76 -5.23 -12.65
C ASP A 45 -13.86 -6.32 -12.06
N ILE A 46 -12.86 -5.91 -11.26
CA ILE A 46 -11.93 -6.82 -10.60
C ILE A 46 -12.25 -7.04 -9.12
N GLY A 47 -13.35 -6.46 -8.63
CA GLY A 47 -13.77 -6.54 -7.23
C GLY A 47 -12.81 -5.82 -6.26
N VAL A 48 -12.07 -4.82 -6.74
CA VAL A 48 -11.09 -4.06 -5.96
C VAL A 48 -11.51 -2.60 -5.88
N VAL A 49 -11.57 -2.04 -4.67
CA VAL A 49 -11.76 -0.59 -4.47
C VAL A 49 -10.45 0.01 -3.92
N PRO A 50 -9.51 0.40 -4.80
CA PRO A 50 -8.18 0.80 -4.38
C PRO A 50 -8.21 2.20 -3.75
N PHE A 51 -7.66 2.33 -2.55
CA PHE A 51 -7.43 3.62 -1.87
C PHE A 51 -6.04 4.18 -2.16
N LYS A 52 -5.03 3.29 -2.15
CA LYS A 52 -3.63 3.60 -2.43
C LYS A 52 -2.99 2.43 -3.14
N ILE A 53 -2.02 2.68 -4.03
CA ILE A 53 -1.18 1.66 -4.64
C ILE A 53 0.30 1.86 -4.30
N ARG A 54 1.06 0.76 -4.28
CA ARG A 54 2.53 0.73 -4.28
C ARG A 54 2.99 -0.22 -5.38
N ILE A 55 3.92 0.24 -6.22
CA ILE A 55 4.53 -0.58 -7.27
C ILE A 55 5.79 -1.25 -6.70
N SER A 56 5.93 -2.56 -6.84
CA SER A 56 7.15 -3.30 -6.48
C SER A 56 8.26 -3.12 -7.53
N GLU A 57 9.49 -3.53 -7.23
CA GLU A 57 10.61 -3.46 -8.19
C GLU A 57 10.34 -4.29 -9.46
N ASP A 58 9.64 -5.42 -9.31
CA ASP A 58 9.23 -6.28 -10.43
C ASP A 58 8.02 -5.72 -11.21
N GLY A 59 7.50 -4.55 -10.82
CA GLY A 59 6.39 -3.88 -11.47
C GLY A 59 5.00 -4.27 -10.93
N GLU A 60 4.87 -5.25 -10.04
CA GLU A 60 3.56 -5.61 -9.45
C GLU A 60 2.95 -4.47 -8.64
N LEU A 61 1.64 -4.25 -8.76
CA LEU A 61 0.91 -3.25 -7.98
C LEU A 61 0.30 -3.88 -6.74
N PHE A 62 0.60 -3.32 -5.56
CA PHE A 62 -0.04 -3.64 -4.30
C PHE A 62 -1.02 -2.53 -3.95
N ALA A 63 -2.32 -2.83 -4.03
CA ALA A 63 -3.38 -1.90 -3.66
C ALA A 63 -3.87 -2.17 -2.24
N VAL A 64 -4.15 -1.09 -1.52
CA VAL A 64 -4.87 -1.11 -0.25
C VAL A 64 -6.34 -0.86 -0.53
N GLU A 65 -7.18 -1.78 -0.10
CA GLU A 65 -8.63 -1.60 -0.10
C GLU A 65 -9.07 -1.17 1.28
N SER A 66 -9.16 0.15 1.50
CA SER A 66 -9.49 0.70 2.81
C SER A 66 -10.85 0.20 3.31
N ILE A 67 -11.86 0.17 2.43
CA ILE A 67 -13.22 -0.22 2.80
C ILE A 67 -13.34 -1.74 3.02
N ASN A 68 -12.76 -2.54 2.13
CA ASN A 68 -12.79 -4.01 2.24
C ASN A 68 -11.77 -4.56 3.25
N SER A 69 -10.92 -3.69 3.82
CA SER A 69 -9.85 -4.03 4.76
C SER A 69 -8.91 -5.13 4.24
N ASN A 70 -8.56 -5.03 2.96
CA ASN A 70 -7.73 -6.00 2.25
C ASN A 70 -6.51 -5.34 1.62
N ILE A 71 -5.46 -6.14 1.45
CA ILE A 71 -4.31 -5.82 0.61
C ILE A 71 -4.36 -6.76 -0.58
N VAL A 72 -4.35 -6.21 -1.79
CA VAL A 72 -4.48 -6.97 -3.02
C VAL A 72 -3.35 -6.66 -3.99
N ARG A 73 -2.97 -7.66 -4.77
CA ARG A 73 -2.00 -7.54 -5.85
C ARG A 73 -2.70 -7.49 -7.19
N ILE A 74 -2.31 -6.57 -8.04
CA ILE A 74 -2.71 -6.49 -9.44
C ILE A 74 -1.45 -6.63 -10.28
N THR A 75 -1.39 -7.69 -11.07
CA THR A 75 -0.23 -8.04 -11.89
C THR A 75 -0.30 -7.34 -13.25
N PRO A 76 0.70 -6.53 -13.64
CA PRO A 76 0.80 -6.02 -15.00
C PRO A 76 1.01 -7.13 -16.06
N PRO A 77 0.80 -6.83 -17.35
CA PRO A 77 0.35 -5.56 -17.90
C PRO A 77 -1.09 -5.23 -17.51
N LEU A 78 -1.33 -3.97 -17.15
CA LEU A 78 -2.68 -3.51 -16.80
C LEU A 78 -3.55 -3.46 -18.06
N SER A 79 -4.76 -3.99 -17.93
CA SER A 79 -5.78 -4.00 -18.97
C SER A 79 -7.17 -4.21 -18.36
N GLN A 80 -8.21 -4.09 -19.19
CA GLN A 80 -9.59 -4.44 -18.81
C GLN A 80 -9.75 -5.90 -18.34
N TYR A 81 -8.78 -6.78 -18.59
CA TYR A 81 -8.78 -8.18 -18.15
C TYR A 81 -7.94 -8.44 -16.89
N SER A 82 -7.42 -7.40 -16.26
CA SER A 82 -6.66 -7.53 -15.01
C SER A 82 -7.48 -8.20 -13.93
N ARG A 83 -6.83 -8.73 -12.90
CA ARG A 83 -7.51 -9.31 -11.73
C ARG A 83 -6.79 -8.90 -10.46
N GLY A 84 -7.57 -8.60 -9.42
CA GLY A 84 -7.07 -8.48 -8.07
C GLY A 84 -6.86 -9.86 -7.46
N ARG A 85 -5.71 -10.07 -6.82
CA ARG A 85 -5.44 -11.26 -6.00
C ARG A 85 -5.22 -10.84 -4.55
N LEU A 86 -5.94 -11.47 -3.62
CA LEU A 86 -5.75 -11.24 -2.21
C LEU A 86 -4.29 -11.56 -1.81
N VAL A 87 -3.62 -10.57 -1.23
CA VAL A 87 -2.30 -10.72 -0.60
C VAL A 87 -2.51 -11.07 0.86
N ALA A 88 -3.29 -10.26 1.58
CA ALA A 88 -3.67 -10.51 2.97
C ALA A 88 -5.00 -9.82 3.31
N GLY A 89 -5.73 -10.39 4.28
CA GLY A 89 -7.00 -9.88 4.77
C GLY A 89 -8.11 -10.94 4.71
N SER A 90 -9.35 -10.50 4.62
CA SER A 90 -10.54 -11.35 4.58
C SER A 90 -11.19 -11.31 3.20
N PHE A 91 -11.29 -12.47 2.54
CA PHE A 91 -12.04 -12.58 1.29
C PHE A 91 -13.53 -12.22 1.47
N GLN A 92 -14.05 -12.36 2.68
CA GLN A 92 -15.42 -11.99 3.06
C GLN A 92 -15.55 -10.52 3.52
N GLY A 93 -14.46 -9.74 3.52
CA GLY A 93 -14.49 -8.32 3.92
C GLY A 93 -14.61 -8.08 5.42
N TYR A 94 -14.35 -9.09 6.25
CA TYR A 94 -14.35 -8.92 7.70
C TYR A 94 -13.18 -8.05 8.18
N THR A 95 -13.50 -7.01 8.94
CA THR A 95 -12.52 -6.18 9.60
C THR A 95 -12.11 -6.76 10.96
N GLY A 96 -10.98 -6.29 11.50
CA GLY A 96 -10.53 -6.66 12.85
C GLY A 96 -9.01 -6.50 13.02
N HIS A 97 -8.50 -6.88 14.18
CA HIS A 97 -7.08 -6.86 14.50
C HIS A 97 -6.60 -8.29 14.78
N VAL A 98 -6.22 -9.01 13.72
CA VAL A 98 -5.79 -10.42 13.82
C VAL A 98 -4.51 -10.61 13.01
N ASP A 99 -3.46 -11.09 13.67
CA ASP A 99 -2.21 -11.57 13.06
C ASP A 99 -2.33 -13.04 12.66
N GLY A 100 -1.43 -13.53 11.79
CA GLY A 100 -1.38 -14.94 11.38
C GLY A 100 -1.19 -15.12 9.88
N LYS A 101 -1.71 -16.23 9.33
CA LYS A 101 -1.62 -16.50 7.88
C LYS A 101 -2.29 -15.37 7.09
N PRO A 102 -1.83 -15.04 5.88
CA PRO A 102 -2.37 -13.91 5.13
C PRO A 102 -3.90 -13.95 4.90
N SER A 103 -4.50 -15.12 4.72
CA SER A 103 -5.96 -15.32 4.57
C SER A 103 -6.76 -15.21 5.88
N ASP A 104 -6.08 -15.40 7.01
CA ASP A 104 -6.69 -15.45 8.35
C ASP A 104 -6.50 -14.12 9.07
N ALA A 105 -5.52 -13.34 8.64
CA ALA A 105 -5.26 -11.99 9.13
C ALA A 105 -6.44 -11.07 8.87
N ARG A 106 -6.63 -10.10 9.76
CA ARG A 106 -7.66 -9.07 9.65
C ARG A 106 -7.02 -7.70 9.84
N PHE A 107 -7.48 -6.76 9.01
CA PHE A 107 -7.16 -5.34 9.07
C PHE A 107 -8.44 -4.55 9.36
N ASN A 108 -8.31 -3.27 9.65
CA ASN A 108 -9.43 -2.36 9.87
C ASN A 108 -9.09 -0.99 9.26
N HIS A 109 -9.65 -0.72 8.08
CA HIS A 109 -9.44 0.52 7.34
C HIS A 109 -7.94 0.83 7.11
N PRO A 110 -7.19 -0.08 6.45
CA PRO A 110 -5.82 0.22 6.07
C PRO A 110 -5.80 1.40 5.08
N LYS A 111 -4.81 2.30 5.20
CA LYS A 111 -4.69 3.48 4.32
C LYS A 111 -3.30 3.64 3.69
N GLY A 112 -2.27 3.17 4.38
CA GLY A 112 -0.89 3.26 3.93
C GLY A 112 -0.33 1.90 3.56
N VAL A 113 0.49 1.85 2.50
CA VAL A 113 1.26 0.65 2.13
C VAL A 113 2.63 1.05 1.60
N THR A 114 3.65 0.33 2.03
CA THR A 114 5.02 0.45 1.52
C THR A 114 5.71 -0.91 1.53
N MET A 115 6.90 -1.01 0.97
CA MET A 115 7.62 -2.26 0.82
C MET A 115 9.11 -2.04 1.05
N ASP A 116 9.77 -2.99 1.72
CA ASP A 116 11.24 -3.00 1.85
C ASP A 116 11.93 -3.75 0.69
N ASP A 117 13.25 -3.64 0.63
CA ASP A 117 14.12 -4.27 -0.38
C ASP A 117 14.05 -5.82 -0.38
N LYS A 118 13.39 -6.42 0.61
CA LYS A 118 13.18 -7.87 0.70
C LYS A 118 11.76 -8.28 0.30
N GLY A 119 10.95 -7.34 -0.16
CA GLY A 119 9.57 -7.57 -0.55
C GLY A 119 8.59 -7.70 0.63
N ASN A 120 9.00 -7.38 1.87
CA ASN A 120 8.04 -7.32 2.97
C ASN A 120 7.15 -6.10 2.80
N VAL A 121 5.84 -6.28 2.95
CA VAL A 121 4.85 -5.20 2.83
C VAL A 121 4.51 -4.67 4.21
N TYR A 122 4.58 -3.35 4.38
CA TYR A 122 4.20 -2.66 5.62
C TYR A 122 2.92 -1.87 5.38
N VAL A 123 1.96 -2.01 6.29
CA VAL A 123 0.60 -1.48 6.16
C VAL A 123 0.29 -0.58 7.35
N ALA A 124 -0.21 0.63 7.09
CA ALA A 124 -0.83 1.47 8.10
C ALA A 124 -2.28 1.03 8.27
N ASP A 125 -2.55 0.29 9.35
CA ASP A 125 -3.85 -0.30 9.69
C ASP A 125 -4.60 0.64 10.63
N THR A 126 -5.28 1.62 10.03
CA THR A 126 -5.49 2.89 10.72
C THR A 126 -6.54 2.87 11.83
N LEU A 127 -7.62 2.10 11.69
CA LEU A 127 -8.60 1.92 12.78
C LEU A 127 -8.20 0.84 13.79
N ASN A 128 -7.05 0.21 13.59
CA ASN A 128 -6.37 -0.59 14.62
C ASN A 128 -5.20 0.16 15.26
N HIS A 129 -4.91 1.40 14.84
CA HIS A 129 -3.76 2.20 15.31
C HIS A 129 -2.45 1.41 15.30
N ALA A 130 -2.24 0.64 14.24
CA ALA A 130 -1.16 -0.35 14.17
C ALA A 130 -0.40 -0.27 12.85
N ILE A 131 0.92 -0.50 12.92
CA ILE A 131 1.73 -0.81 11.74
C ILE A 131 1.83 -2.32 11.64
N ARG A 132 1.36 -2.87 10.52
CA ARG A 132 1.33 -4.31 10.24
C ARG A 132 2.40 -4.64 9.20
N LYS A 133 3.04 -5.79 9.32
CA LYS A 133 3.99 -6.33 8.37
C LYS A 133 3.45 -7.63 7.78
N ILE A 134 3.44 -7.72 6.46
CA ILE A 134 3.23 -8.94 5.69
C ILE A 134 4.60 -9.42 5.22
N GLY A 135 5.02 -10.58 5.69
CA GLY A 135 6.27 -11.23 5.27
C GLY A 135 6.10 -12.74 5.14
N GLU A 136 7.22 -13.46 5.03
CA GLU A 136 7.22 -14.92 4.85
C GLU A 136 6.49 -15.67 5.97
N ALA A 137 6.58 -15.18 7.21
CA ALA A 137 5.90 -15.77 8.37
C ALA A 137 4.39 -15.46 8.44
N GLY A 138 3.86 -14.65 7.52
CA GLY A 138 2.49 -14.15 7.53
C GLY A 138 2.40 -12.67 7.94
N VAL A 139 1.23 -12.30 8.48
CA VAL A 139 0.92 -10.95 8.96
C VAL A 139 1.23 -10.85 10.44
N THR A 140 1.96 -9.80 10.81
CA THR A 140 2.35 -9.51 12.20
C THR A 140 2.17 -8.02 12.52
N THR A 141 1.86 -7.71 13.76
CA THR A 141 1.86 -6.35 14.28
C THR A 141 3.27 -5.98 14.73
N ILE A 142 3.83 -4.92 14.15
CA ILE A 142 5.22 -4.50 14.43
C ILE A 142 5.31 -3.20 15.22
N ALA A 143 4.22 -2.43 15.31
CA ALA A 143 4.12 -1.25 16.15
C ALA A 143 2.66 -0.92 16.45
N GLY A 144 2.38 -0.37 17.64
CA GLY A 144 1.03 0.00 18.04
C GLY A 144 0.09 -1.19 18.22
N GLY A 145 -1.23 -0.94 18.09
CA GLY A 145 -2.26 -1.99 18.18
C GLY A 145 -2.62 -2.50 19.58
N LYS A 146 -1.92 -2.08 20.64
CA LYS A 146 -2.29 -2.44 22.03
C LYS A 146 -3.63 -1.85 22.48
N SER A 147 -4.05 -0.74 21.87
CA SER A 147 -5.31 -0.07 22.17
C SER A 147 -5.99 0.32 20.86
N ASN A 148 -7.32 0.23 20.84
CA ASN A 148 -8.16 0.66 19.74
C ASN A 148 -8.57 2.15 19.87
N ILE A 149 -7.68 2.96 20.46
CA ILE A 149 -7.92 4.39 20.65
C ILE A 149 -6.77 5.17 20.04
N ASP A 150 -7.10 6.33 19.48
CA ASP A 150 -6.13 7.31 19.03
C ASP A 150 -5.20 7.72 20.18
N GLY A 151 -3.92 7.87 19.87
CA GLY A 151 -2.99 8.48 20.81
C GLY A 151 -1.67 8.87 20.19
N TYR A 152 -0.84 9.51 21.00
CA TYR A 152 0.47 9.99 20.60
C TYR A 152 1.48 9.65 21.69
N ARG A 153 2.24 8.59 21.45
CA ARG A 153 3.26 8.11 22.39
C ARG A 153 4.40 7.46 21.61
N ASP A 154 5.62 7.89 21.86
CA ASP A 154 6.86 7.24 21.42
C ASP A 154 7.32 6.19 22.45
N GLY A 155 8.29 5.36 22.06
CA GLY A 155 8.88 4.35 22.94
C GLY A 155 9.16 3.05 22.20
N PRO A 156 9.23 1.91 22.93
CA PRO A 156 9.23 0.58 22.33
C PRO A 156 8.06 0.43 21.34
N SER A 157 8.27 -0.36 20.28
CA SER A 157 7.31 -0.57 19.20
C SER A 157 5.88 -0.86 19.67
N GLU A 158 5.77 -1.72 20.67
CA GLU A 158 4.53 -2.22 21.23
C GLU A 158 3.84 -1.19 22.14
N ASP A 159 4.55 -0.17 22.62
CA ASP A 159 4.01 0.92 23.44
C ASP A 159 3.70 2.18 22.62
N ALA A 160 4.20 2.26 21.39
CA ALA A 160 3.94 3.37 20.49
C ALA A 160 2.42 3.49 20.22
N MET A 161 1.88 4.70 20.27
CA MET A 161 0.48 4.98 19.92
C MET A 161 0.43 5.89 18.71
N PHE A 162 -0.49 5.60 17.78
CA PHE A 162 -0.71 6.36 16.55
C PHE A 162 -2.15 6.89 16.50
N SER A 163 -2.40 7.92 15.69
CA SER A 163 -3.78 8.33 15.37
C SER A 163 -4.46 7.34 14.40
N ASN A 164 -5.70 7.61 14.02
CA ASN A 164 -6.46 6.90 12.98
C ASN A 164 -6.24 7.49 11.57
N ASP A 165 -5.37 8.49 11.45
CA ASP A 165 -4.96 9.06 10.19
C ASP A 165 -3.45 9.12 10.11
N PHE A 166 -2.87 8.01 9.68
CA PHE A 166 -1.45 7.93 9.41
C PHE A 166 -1.15 7.12 8.15
N ASP A 167 0.09 7.22 7.71
CA ASP A 167 0.62 6.56 6.53
C ASP A 167 2.05 6.11 6.81
N VAL A 168 2.56 5.19 5.99
CA VAL A 168 3.90 4.61 6.17
C VAL A 168 4.69 4.70 4.88
N VAL A 169 5.97 5.07 5.00
CA VAL A 169 6.91 5.21 3.89
C VAL A 169 8.21 4.51 4.25
N TYR A 170 8.64 3.54 3.45
CA TYR A 170 9.95 2.94 3.61
C TYR A 170 11.04 3.85 3.05
N VAL A 171 12.08 4.06 3.85
CA VAL A 171 13.27 4.82 3.49
C VAL A 171 14.43 3.85 3.33
N GLN A 172 14.70 3.51 2.08
CA GLN A 172 15.69 2.50 1.70
C GLN A 172 17.11 2.80 2.23
N PRO A 173 17.68 4.02 2.09
CA PRO A 173 19.05 4.28 2.53
C PRO A 173 19.31 4.04 4.02
N THR A 174 18.28 4.18 4.85
CA THR A 174 18.37 4.03 6.32
C THR A 174 17.72 2.75 6.83
N CYS A 175 17.09 1.96 5.96
CA CYS A 175 16.28 0.81 6.34
C CYS A 175 15.33 1.15 7.50
N SER A 176 14.47 2.15 7.31
CA SER A 176 13.51 2.59 8.33
C SER A 176 12.14 2.85 7.71
N LEU A 177 11.10 2.83 8.53
CA LEU A 177 9.79 3.37 8.12
C LEU A 177 9.64 4.78 8.69
N LEU A 178 9.27 5.73 7.85
CA LEU A 178 8.68 6.98 8.29
C LEU A 178 7.17 6.79 8.41
N VAL A 179 6.63 7.30 9.52
CA VAL A 179 5.20 7.32 9.81
C VAL A 179 4.77 8.77 9.69
N VAL A 180 3.89 9.04 8.73
CA VAL A 180 3.26 10.35 8.56
C VAL A 180 1.96 10.31 9.36
N ASP A 181 2.05 10.64 10.65
CA ASP A 181 0.95 10.58 11.61
C ASP A 181 0.17 11.90 11.58
N ARG A 182 -0.66 12.05 10.54
CA ARG A 182 -1.38 13.30 10.23
C ARG A 182 -2.31 13.71 11.35
N GLY A 183 -3.02 12.75 11.97
CA GLY A 183 -3.91 13.03 13.10
C GLY A 183 -3.19 13.59 14.33
N ASN A 184 -1.88 13.34 14.45
CA ASN A 184 -1.02 13.88 15.50
C ASN A 184 -0.10 15.02 15.02
N ALA A 185 -0.25 15.48 13.77
CA ALA A 185 0.62 16.46 13.12
C ALA A 185 2.13 16.12 13.24
N ALA A 186 2.48 14.83 13.18
CA ALA A 186 3.83 14.34 13.45
C ALA A 186 4.41 13.53 12.29
N LEU A 187 5.71 13.72 12.04
CA LEU A 187 6.53 12.80 11.26
C LEU A 187 7.38 11.98 12.23
N ARG A 188 7.20 10.66 12.22
CA ARG A 188 7.81 9.76 13.20
C ARG A 188 8.64 8.71 12.49
N MET A 189 9.67 8.20 13.15
CA MET A 189 10.56 7.20 12.57
C MET A 189 10.46 5.89 13.35
N PHE A 190 10.22 4.81 12.63
CA PHE A 190 10.33 3.45 13.11
C PHE A 190 11.64 2.83 12.60
N GLN A 191 12.52 2.47 13.52
CA GLN A 191 13.85 1.94 13.20
C GLN A 191 13.92 0.44 13.48
N PHE A 192 14.43 -0.33 12.53
CA PHE A 192 14.61 -1.77 12.73
C PHE A 192 15.87 -2.02 13.57
N PHE A 193 15.71 -2.48 14.82
CA PHE A 193 16.83 -2.87 15.65
C PHE A 193 17.19 -4.34 15.43
N SER A 194 18.44 -4.63 15.03
CA SER A 194 18.97 -5.99 15.07
C SER A 194 19.41 -6.32 16.49
N LYS A 195 18.94 -7.46 17.04
CA LYS A 195 19.33 -7.97 18.37
C LYS A 195 20.85 -8.15 18.55
N THR A 196 21.62 -8.19 17.45
CA THR A 196 23.08 -8.39 17.40
C THR A 196 23.92 -7.14 17.67
N ARG A 197 23.34 -5.94 17.71
CA ARG A 197 24.03 -4.74 18.20
C ARG A 197 23.38 -4.36 19.53
N GLY A 198 24.05 -4.64 20.64
CA GLY A 198 23.56 -4.49 22.02
C GLY A 198 23.20 -3.08 22.49
N ARG A 199 22.58 -2.25 21.66
CA ARG A 199 21.86 -1.06 22.10
C ARG A 199 20.43 -1.49 22.46
N ALA A 200 20.24 -1.87 23.71
CA ALA A 200 18.92 -1.83 24.31
C ALA A 200 18.43 -0.38 24.27
N TRP A 201 17.14 -0.20 23.97
CA TRP A 201 16.47 1.08 24.12
C TRP A 201 16.65 1.58 25.57
N SER A 202 17.26 2.76 25.74
CA SER A 202 17.38 3.42 27.04
C SER A 202 16.40 4.59 27.10
N PRO A 203 15.47 4.63 28.08
CA PRO A 203 14.48 5.71 28.21
C PRO A 203 15.08 7.11 28.47
N THR A 204 16.38 7.22 28.75
CA THR A 204 17.06 8.44 29.22
C THR A 204 17.58 9.37 28.13
N GLN A 205 17.04 9.35 26.91
CA GLN A 205 17.50 10.22 25.80
C GLN A 205 16.45 11.26 25.36
N LEU A 206 15.53 11.65 26.23
CA LEU A 206 14.62 12.76 26.00
C LEU A 206 14.67 13.70 27.22
N ASN A 207 15.62 14.63 27.19
CA ASN A 207 15.53 15.94 27.86
C ASN A 207 15.46 17.00 26.77
#